data_AF-A0A8T1WTY9-F1
#
_entry.id   AF-A0A8T1WTY9-F1
#
_cell.length_a   1.000
_cell.length_b   1.000
_cell.length_c   1.000
_cell.angle_alpha   90.00
_cell.angle_beta   90.00
_cell.angle_gamma   90.00
#
_symmetry.space_group_name_H-M   'P 1'
#
loop_
_entity.id
_entity.type
_entity.pdbx_description
1 polymer ?
#
loop_
_entity_poly.entity_id
_entity_poly.type
_entity_poly.pdbx_seq_one_letter_code
_entity_poly.pdbx_strand_id
1 'polypeptide(L)'
;MGAKQKKRKGPRSTAKAQAFAQSCMDSMQSSHDKKTANRRRMRVVQLQRSVDRKLQELRAFPKHPPPPKPPARKGPTPPDQWKLKGAARPAALIARIAAGELDECGNEFPKPIETFDLYEQTLKAGKMAERQETKEYLSLLKQLAAACCDAGMPDRGIKNYELCMSLDTKDSFRSREGLTCALIDEGRGAEARKLIEEYKDDKSAVLAYCRVIIEYVSWEVLEEKGSSEEVVQAALSKAFALNPFVAVVLAYHETFFQVMEYVDEIKSPKEGSIEEAFLYVSQNIGVWVDTVGAYQWIEKELDDVGLPAATKEHVSDEMYLGMYETAIEMHKEMVAEAEAAEAAAAAEGEDIDAVDGDEFADFEPDDIDGGDD
;
A
#
# COMPACT_ATOMS: atom_id res chain seq x y z
N MET A 1 49.43 2.96 60.83
CA MET A 1 49.40 2.23 59.54
C MET A 1 48.06 2.51 58.86
N GLY A 2 48.05 3.29 57.78
CA GLY A 2 46.81 3.71 57.10
C GLY A 2 46.72 3.13 55.69
N ALA A 3 45.78 2.22 55.48
CA ALA A 3 45.50 1.64 54.17
C ALA A 3 44.39 2.43 53.46
N LYS A 4 44.70 3.08 52.33
CA LYS A 4 43.73 3.74 51.46
C LYS A 4 43.03 2.71 50.56
N GLN A 5 41.71 2.59 50.68
CA GLN A 5 40.86 1.87 49.71
C GLN A 5 40.83 2.61 48.36
N LYS A 6 41.22 1.91 47.29
CA LYS A 6 41.03 2.36 45.90
C LYS A 6 39.58 2.09 45.47
N LYS A 7 38.77 3.15 45.30
CA LYS A 7 37.49 3.08 44.59
C LYS A 7 37.73 2.68 43.12
N ARG A 8 37.26 1.49 42.73
CA ARG A 8 37.17 1.07 41.31
C ARG A 8 36.18 1.98 40.59
N LYS A 9 36.62 2.60 39.49
CA LYS A 9 35.76 3.31 38.54
C LYS A 9 34.98 2.29 37.71
N GLY A 10 33.65 2.31 37.78
CA GLY A 10 32.76 1.54 36.90
C GLY A 10 32.74 2.07 35.45
N PRO A 11 32.16 1.31 34.51
CA PRO A 11 32.27 1.54 33.07
C PRO A 11 31.35 2.71 32.65
N ARG A 12 31.93 3.88 32.39
CA ARG A 12 31.20 5.08 31.91
C ARG A 12 31.24 5.25 30.37
N SER A 13 31.83 4.32 29.62
CA SER A 13 32.08 4.48 28.17
C SER A 13 31.05 3.81 27.26
N THR A 14 30.26 2.86 27.74
CA THR A 14 29.30 2.09 26.92
C THR A 14 28.06 2.91 26.53
N ALA A 15 27.52 3.72 27.45
CA ALA A 15 26.32 4.51 27.19
C ALA A 15 26.50 5.58 26.10
N LYS A 16 27.69 6.20 25.98
CA LYS A 16 27.98 7.18 24.92
C LYS A 16 28.15 6.53 23.55
N ALA A 17 28.74 5.34 23.50
CA ALA A 17 28.88 4.58 22.26
C ALA A 17 27.53 4.06 21.77
N GLN A 18 26.66 3.61 22.69
CA GLN A 18 25.28 3.23 22.37
C GLN A 18 24.45 4.40 21.85
N ALA A 19 24.54 5.58 22.49
CA ALA A 19 23.84 6.78 22.03
C ALA A 19 24.30 7.24 20.63
N PHE A 20 25.60 7.13 20.33
CA PHE A 20 26.13 7.43 19.00
C PHE A 20 25.67 6.42 17.95
N ALA A 21 25.70 5.12 18.28
CA ALA A 21 25.20 4.07 17.39
C ALA A 21 23.70 4.25 17.10
N GLN A 22 22.89 4.57 18.11
CA GLN A 22 21.47 4.86 17.93
C GLN A 22 21.26 6.06 17.01
N SER A 23 21.99 7.17 17.23
CA SER A 23 21.91 8.35 16.38
C SER A 23 22.32 8.07 14.92
N CYS A 24 23.31 7.21 14.68
CA CYS A 24 23.66 6.75 13.34
C CYS A 24 22.54 5.93 12.70
N MET A 25 21.91 5.02 13.45
CA MET A 25 20.78 4.23 12.98
C MET A 25 19.57 5.11 12.64
N ASP A 26 19.19 6.04 13.52
CA ASP A 26 18.10 6.99 13.32
C ASP A 26 18.35 7.87 12.08
N SER A 27 19.61 8.30 11.87
CA SER A 27 19.99 9.07 10.68
C SER A 27 19.91 8.23 9.39
N MET A 28 20.27 6.95 9.44
CA MET A 28 20.15 6.05 8.29
C MET A 28 18.67 5.78 7.97
N GLN A 29 17.85 5.53 8.99
CA GLN A 29 16.41 5.34 8.85
C GLN A 29 15.74 6.57 8.27
N SER A 30 16.01 7.76 8.82
CA SER A 30 15.49 9.04 8.28
C SER A 30 15.90 9.26 6.82
N SER A 31 17.12 8.88 6.44
CA SER A 31 17.56 8.94 5.04
C SER A 31 16.81 7.93 4.16
N HIS A 32 16.56 6.72 4.65
CA HIS A 32 15.77 5.70 3.96
C HIS A 32 14.33 6.17 3.73
N ASP A 33 13.68 6.67 4.77
CA ASP A 33 12.29 7.14 4.70
C ASP A 33 12.15 8.32 3.74
N LYS A 34 13.10 9.26 3.76
CA LYS A 34 13.16 10.37 2.79
C LYS A 34 13.32 9.87 1.35
N LYS A 35 14.15 8.84 1.12
CA LYS A 35 14.31 8.23 -0.20
C LYS A 35 13.00 7.59 -0.66
N THR A 36 12.32 6.86 0.22
CA THR A 36 11.03 6.22 -0.07
C THR A 36 9.96 7.26 -0.39
N ALA A 37 9.81 8.30 0.45
CA ALA A 37 8.88 9.40 0.21
C ALA A 37 9.16 10.13 -1.12
N ASN A 38 10.44 10.38 -1.44
CA ASN A 38 10.83 10.97 -2.72
C ASN A 38 10.50 10.07 -3.91
N ARG A 39 10.67 8.74 -3.79
CA ARG A 39 10.26 7.80 -4.85
C ARG A 39 8.75 7.87 -5.10
N ARG A 40 7.92 7.89 -4.04
CA ARG A 40 6.46 8.03 -4.15
C ARG A 40 6.07 9.34 -4.84
N ARG A 41 6.66 10.48 -4.44
CA ARG A 41 6.45 11.78 -5.10
C ARG A 41 6.87 11.77 -6.57
N MET A 42 8.00 11.16 -6.90
CA MET A 42 8.45 11.04 -8.30
C MET A 42 7.50 10.17 -9.13
N ARG A 43 6.92 9.13 -8.54
CA ARG A 43 5.90 8.30 -9.19
C ARG A 43 4.66 9.12 -9.56
N VAL A 44 4.17 9.99 -8.66
CA VAL A 44 3.08 10.93 -8.95
C VAL A 44 3.41 11.83 -10.14
N VAL A 45 4.62 12.40 -10.19
CA VAL A 45 5.04 13.27 -11.29
C VAL A 45 5.12 12.50 -12.62
N GLN A 46 5.63 11.27 -12.60
CA GLN A 46 5.68 10.41 -13.80
C GLN A 46 4.27 10.08 -14.30
N LEU A 47 3.37 9.68 -13.42
CA LEU A 47 1.99 9.37 -13.77
C LEU A 47 1.23 10.60 -14.28
N GLN A 48 1.40 11.76 -13.65
CA GLN A 48 0.81 13.02 -14.14
C GLN A 48 1.26 13.33 -15.57
N ARG A 49 2.57 13.20 -15.86
CA ARG A 49 3.08 13.41 -17.23
C ARG A 49 2.49 12.41 -18.23
N SER A 50 2.27 11.17 -17.82
CA SER A 50 1.62 10.15 -18.64
C SER A 50 0.15 10.48 -18.91
N VAL A 51 -0.58 10.92 -17.88
CA VAL A 51 -1.98 11.38 -18.00
C VAL A 51 -2.06 12.59 -18.92
N ASP A 52 -1.21 13.60 -18.73
CA ASP A 52 -1.19 14.82 -19.55
C ASP A 52 -0.87 14.50 -21.01
N ARG A 53 0.13 13.64 -21.25
CA ARG A 53 0.48 13.18 -22.60
C ARG A 53 -0.69 12.45 -23.23
N LYS A 54 -1.32 11.52 -22.51
CA LYS A 54 -2.45 10.75 -23.05
C LYS A 54 -3.65 11.64 -23.32
N LEU A 55 -3.92 12.64 -22.49
CA LEU A 55 -4.94 13.64 -22.74
C LEU A 55 -4.66 14.44 -24.02
N GLN A 56 -3.41 14.87 -24.23
CA GLN A 56 -3.00 15.53 -25.47
C GLN A 56 -3.16 14.63 -26.69
N GLU A 57 -2.79 13.34 -26.59
CA GLU A 57 -3.01 12.34 -27.64
C GLU A 57 -4.50 12.16 -27.98
N LEU A 58 -5.38 12.16 -26.98
CA LEU A 58 -6.82 12.06 -27.18
C LEU A 58 -7.41 13.34 -27.81
N ARG A 59 -6.91 14.52 -27.46
CA ARG A 59 -7.35 15.79 -28.07
C ARG A 59 -6.83 15.99 -29.49
N ALA A 60 -5.65 15.44 -29.79
CA ALA A 60 -5.01 15.48 -31.09
C ALA A 60 -5.04 14.10 -31.78
N PHE A 61 -6.17 13.39 -31.68
CA PHE A 61 -6.27 12.02 -32.18
C PHE A 61 -6.27 12.00 -33.71
N PRO A 62 -5.44 11.19 -34.38
CA PRO A 62 -5.33 11.19 -35.84
C PRO A 62 -6.59 10.59 -36.49
N LYS A 63 -7.17 11.27 -37.49
CA LYS A 63 -8.30 10.71 -38.27
C LYS A 63 -7.93 9.42 -39.00
N HIS A 64 -6.69 9.37 -39.49
CA HIS A 64 -6.13 8.22 -40.18
C HIS A 64 -4.84 7.82 -39.45
N PRO A 65 -4.90 6.85 -38.51
CA PRO A 65 -3.72 6.42 -37.80
C PRO A 65 -2.71 5.89 -38.83
N PRO A 66 -1.44 6.35 -38.78
CA PRO A 66 -0.42 5.83 -39.67
C PRO A 66 -0.25 4.32 -39.41
N PRO A 67 0.03 3.51 -40.45
CA PRO A 67 0.30 2.10 -40.24
C PRO A 67 1.47 1.92 -39.26
N PRO A 68 1.44 0.84 -38.44
CA PRO A 68 2.51 0.58 -37.49
C PRO A 68 3.86 0.56 -38.22
N LYS A 69 4.84 1.29 -37.68
CA LYS A 69 6.18 1.31 -38.28
C LYS A 69 6.72 -0.13 -38.30
N PRO A 70 7.22 -0.61 -39.44
CA PRO A 70 7.83 -1.93 -39.49
C PRO A 70 9.00 -1.99 -38.49
N PRO A 71 9.24 -3.15 -37.86
CA PRO A 71 10.34 -3.29 -36.91
C PRO A 71 11.66 -2.90 -37.57
N ALA A 72 12.49 -2.17 -36.84
CA ALA A 72 13.80 -1.75 -37.34
C ALA A 72 14.60 -2.97 -37.77
N ARG A 73 15.07 -2.97 -39.02
CA ARG A 73 15.84 -4.08 -39.58
C ARG A 73 17.15 -4.21 -38.78
N LYS A 74 17.44 -5.41 -38.28
CA LYS A 74 18.73 -5.70 -37.65
C LYS A 74 19.81 -5.82 -38.74
N GLY A 75 20.74 -4.88 -38.78
CA GLY A 75 21.88 -4.87 -39.71
C GLY A 75 22.18 -3.49 -40.30
N PRO A 76 23.26 -3.35 -41.09
CA PRO A 76 23.58 -2.12 -41.79
C PRO A 76 22.43 -1.70 -42.70
N THR A 77 22.13 -0.40 -42.73
CA THR A 77 21.17 0.17 -43.68
C THR A 77 21.68 -0.13 -45.09
N PRO A 78 20.84 -0.62 -46.01
CA PRO A 78 21.30 -0.91 -47.36
C PRO A 78 21.70 0.40 -48.08
N PRO A 79 22.62 0.36 -49.07
CA PRO A 79 23.21 1.56 -49.68
C PRO A 79 22.20 2.56 -50.28
N ASP A 80 21.07 2.06 -50.75
CA ASP A 80 19.92 2.83 -51.25
C ASP A 80 19.24 3.70 -50.18
N GLN A 81 19.41 3.35 -48.90
CA GLN A 81 18.86 4.07 -47.75
C GLN A 81 19.91 4.91 -47.01
N TRP A 82 21.14 5.00 -47.55
CA TRP A 82 22.18 5.82 -46.96
C TRP A 82 21.84 7.30 -47.10
N LYS A 83 21.66 7.97 -45.96
CA LYS A 83 21.54 9.43 -45.92
C LYS A 83 22.93 10.04 -46.10
N LEU A 84 23.32 10.27 -47.35
CA LEU A 84 24.58 10.93 -47.71
C LEU A 84 24.64 12.33 -47.08
N LYS A 85 25.79 12.71 -46.50
CA LYS A 85 26.01 13.99 -45.83
C LYS A 85 27.14 14.79 -46.51
N GLY A 86 27.10 16.11 -46.38
CA GLY A 86 28.15 17.00 -46.90
C GLY A 86 28.31 16.94 -48.43
N ALA A 87 29.55 16.96 -48.92
CA ALA A 87 29.89 16.99 -50.34
C ALA A 87 29.48 15.73 -51.13
N ALA A 88 29.14 14.64 -50.44
CA ALA A 88 28.63 13.41 -51.07
C ALA A 88 27.14 13.50 -51.43
N ARG A 89 26.43 14.59 -51.09
CA ARG A 89 25.02 14.77 -51.43
C ARG A 89 24.84 15.11 -52.92
N PRO A 90 23.84 14.53 -53.60
CA PRO A 90 23.47 14.95 -54.94
C PRO A 90 23.13 16.44 -54.97
N ALA A 91 23.63 17.19 -55.98
CA ALA A 91 23.42 18.63 -56.11
C ALA A 91 21.93 19.02 -56.12
N ALA A 92 21.07 18.18 -56.72
CA ALA A 92 19.61 18.37 -56.71
C ALA A 92 19.01 18.34 -55.31
N LEU A 93 19.54 17.52 -54.39
CA LEU A 93 19.09 17.43 -53.01
C LEU A 93 19.55 18.65 -52.21
N ILE A 94 20.77 19.14 -52.46
CA ILE A 94 21.27 20.39 -51.86
C ILE A 94 20.42 21.59 -52.28
N ALA A 95 20.04 21.66 -53.56
CA ALA A 95 19.17 22.72 -54.07
C ALA A 95 17.78 22.71 -53.42
N ARG A 96 17.16 21.53 -53.24
CA ARG A 96 15.85 21.40 -52.56
C ARG A 96 15.90 21.74 -51.06
N ILE A 97 17.00 21.41 -50.38
CA ILE A 97 17.22 21.83 -48.99
C ILE A 97 17.39 23.34 -48.90
N ALA A 98 18.19 23.94 -49.79
CA ALA A 98 18.39 25.39 -49.83
C ALA A 98 17.12 26.17 -50.20
N ALA A 99 16.23 25.56 -51.00
CA ALA A 99 14.90 26.08 -51.32
C ALA A 99 13.90 25.93 -50.16
N GLY A 100 14.27 25.25 -49.07
CA GLY A 100 13.40 25.03 -47.90
C GLY A 100 12.30 24.00 -48.12
N GLU A 101 12.41 23.14 -49.15
CA GLU A 101 11.43 22.08 -49.44
C GLU A 101 11.66 20.80 -48.61
N LEU A 102 12.90 20.58 -48.19
CA LEU A 102 13.35 19.41 -47.43
C LEU A 102 14.05 19.86 -46.14
N ASP A 103 14.03 19.02 -45.11
CA ASP A 103 14.79 19.25 -43.87
C ASP A 103 16.32 19.18 -44.11
N GLU A 104 17.12 19.54 -43.10
CA GLU A 104 18.60 19.48 -43.19
C GLU A 104 19.16 18.08 -43.53
N CYS A 105 18.32 17.04 -43.38
CA CYS A 105 18.62 15.65 -43.67
C CYS A 105 18.07 15.17 -45.03
N GLY A 106 17.40 16.03 -45.81
CA GLY A 106 16.82 15.72 -47.11
C GLY A 106 15.47 14.99 -47.06
N ASN A 107 14.77 14.99 -45.92
CA ASN A 107 13.44 14.41 -45.80
C ASN A 107 12.37 15.48 -46.06
N GLU A 108 11.26 15.07 -46.68
CA GLU A 108 10.08 15.94 -46.83
C GLU A 108 9.48 16.25 -45.45
N PHE A 109 9.02 17.49 -45.26
CA PHE A 109 8.32 17.85 -44.05
C PHE A 109 7.08 16.96 -43.89
N PRO A 110 6.86 16.35 -42.72
CA PRO A 110 5.69 15.52 -42.50
C PRO A 110 4.44 16.38 -42.71
N LYS A 111 3.53 15.92 -43.59
CA LYS A 111 2.24 16.58 -43.78
C LYS A 111 1.52 16.68 -42.43
N PRO A 112 0.90 17.84 -42.09
CA PRO A 112 0.10 17.94 -40.88
C PRO A 112 -0.94 16.83 -40.87
N ILE A 113 -0.87 15.96 -39.86
CA ILE A 113 -1.85 14.89 -39.70
C ILE A 113 -3.16 15.57 -39.30
N GLU A 114 -4.23 15.32 -40.03
CA GLU A 114 -5.55 15.82 -39.62
C GLU A 114 -5.97 15.11 -38.33
N THR A 115 -6.18 15.90 -37.28
CA THR A 115 -6.59 15.41 -35.97
C THR A 115 -8.02 15.81 -35.64
N PHE A 116 -8.62 15.11 -34.68
CA PHE A 116 -9.87 15.50 -34.04
C PHE A 116 -9.78 15.26 -32.53
N ASP A 117 -10.63 15.95 -31.77
CA ASP A 117 -10.71 15.76 -30.33
C ASP A 117 -11.55 14.53 -29.99
N LEU A 118 -10.88 13.40 -29.79
CA LEU A 118 -11.53 12.17 -29.37
C LEU A 118 -12.07 12.30 -27.94
N TYR A 119 -11.36 12.99 -27.05
CA TYR A 119 -11.74 13.16 -25.64
C TYR A 119 -13.09 13.87 -25.52
N GLU A 120 -13.26 15.01 -26.18
CA GLU A 120 -14.54 15.74 -26.15
C GLU A 120 -15.69 14.95 -26.77
N GLN A 121 -15.42 14.22 -27.86
CA GLN A 121 -16.44 13.39 -28.51
C GLN A 121 -16.92 12.27 -27.58
N THR A 122 -15.99 11.54 -26.94
CA THR A 122 -16.33 10.45 -26.04
C THR A 122 -16.94 10.95 -24.73
N LEU A 123 -16.53 12.13 -24.25
CA LEU A 123 -17.12 12.79 -23.09
C LEU A 123 -18.59 13.16 -23.36
N LYS A 124 -18.88 13.82 -24.48
CA LYS A 124 -20.25 14.18 -24.89
C LYS A 124 -21.13 12.96 -25.11
N ALA A 125 -20.54 11.87 -25.60
CA ALA A 125 -21.24 10.60 -25.79
C ALA A 125 -21.42 9.79 -24.50
N GLY A 126 -20.72 10.14 -23.40
CA GLY A 126 -20.72 9.37 -22.15
C GLY A 126 -20.07 7.98 -22.27
N LYS A 127 -19.11 7.81 -23.19
CA LYS A 127 -18.55 6.51 -23.60
C LYS A 127 -17.05 6.39 -23.36
N MET A 128 -16.52 7.10 -22.37
CA MET A 128 -15.09 7.10 -22.04
C MET A 128 -14.55 5.72 -21.68
N ALA A 129 -15.39 4.84 -21.10
CA ALA A 129 -15.00 3.48 -20.73
C ALA A 129 -15.09 2.46 -21.89
N GLU A 130 -15.57 2.83 -23.08
CA GLU A 130 -15.79 1.86 -24.17
C GLU A 130 -14.55 1.69 -25.08
N ARG A 131 -13.91 2.80 -25.48
CA ARG A 131 -12.77 2.79 -26.41
C ARG A 131 -11.44 2.49 -25.71
N GLN A 132 -10.53 1.80 -26.40
CA GLN A 132 -9.26 1.37 -25.82
C GLN A 132 -8.38 2.56 -25.41
N GLU A 133 -8.35 3.62 -26.22
CA GLU A 133 -7.49 4.77 -25.98
C GLU A 133 -7.95 5.60 -24.78
N THR A 134 -9.27 5.68 -24.56
CA THR A 134 -9.86 6.35 -23.40
C THR A 134 -9.82 5.47 -22.15
N LYS A 135 -9.88 4.13 -22.30
CA LYS A 135 -9.62 3.17 -21.21
C LYS A 135 -8.21 3.32 -20.64
N GLU A 136 -7.20 3.47 -21.51
CA GLU A 136 -5.83 3.71 -21.07
C GLU A 136 -5.70 5.01 -20.28
N TYR A 137 -6.39 6.08 -20.71
CA TYR A 137 -6.44 7.34 -19.98
C TYR A 137 -7.08 7.17 -18.59
N LEU A 138 -8.22 6.49 -18.49
CA LEU A 138 -8.89 6.21 -17.20
C LEU A 138 -8.03 5.35 -16.29
N SER A 139 -7.34 4.34 -16.84
CA SER A 139 -6.41 3.51 -16.08
C SER A 139 -5.25 4.33 -15.50
N LEU A 140 -4.64 5.21 -16.31
CA LEU A 140 -3.58 6.11 -15.86
C LEU A 140 -4.08 7.10 -14.81
N LEU A 141 -5.31 7.60 -14.95
CA LEU A 141 -5.93 8.51 -13.99
C LEU A 141 -6.20 7.81 -12.64
N LYS A 142 -6.70 6.57 -12.65
CA LYS A 142 -6.88 5.75 -11.44
C LYS A 142 -5.53 5.47 -10.76
N GLN A 143 -4.49 5.13 -11.53
CA GLN A 143 -3.14 4.92 -10.98
C GLN A 143 -2.55 6.20 -10.39
N LEU A 144 -2.79 7.35 -11.03
CA LEU A 144 -2.39 8.65 -10.49
C LEU A 144 -3.11 8.96 -9.17
N ALA A 145 -4.40 8.61 -9.08
CA ALA A 145 -5.18 8.78 -7.85
C ALA A 145 -4.55 7.99 -6.69
N ALA A 146 -4.33 6.69 -6.88
CA ALA A 146 -3.68 5.81 -5.90
C ALA A 146 -2.30 6.35 -5.49
N ALA A 147 -1.44 6.68 -6.47
CA ALA A 147 -0.11 7.19 -6.19
C ALA A 147 -0.10 8.53 -5.43
N CYS A 148 -1.15 9.36 -5.59
CA CYS A 148 -1.30 10.58 -4.81
C CYS A 148 -1.60 10.26 -3.34
N CYS A 149 -2.48 9.29 -3.07
CA CYS A 149 -2.75 8.82 -1.70
C CYS A 149 -1.47 8.27 -1.06
N ASP A 150 -0.76 7.35 -1.73
CA ASP A 150 0.50 6.76 -1.22
C ASP A 150 1.60 7.79 -0.89
N ALA A 151 1.60 8.90 -1.63
CA ALA A 151 2.56 9.99 -1.48
C ALA A 151 2.17 11.02 -0.38
N GLY A 152 1.09 10.77 0.36
CA GLY A 152 0.56 11.71 1.36
C GLY A 152 -0.07 12.95 0.73
N MET A 153 -0.68 12.81 -0.45
CA MET A 153 -1.44 13.86 -1.15
C MET A 153 -2.92 13.44 -1.36
N PRO A 154 -3.63 13.09 -0.28
CA PRO A 154 -4.94 12.44 -0.32
C PRO A 154 -6.01 13.28 -1.04
N ASP A 155 -6.10 14.59 -0.76
CA ASP A 155 -7.02 15.51 -1.43
C ASP A 155 -6.92 15.47 -2.97
N ARG A 156 -5.70 15.30 -3.48
CA ARG A 156 -5.46 15.18 -4.92
C ARG A 156 -5.84 13.79 -5.42
N GLY A 157 -5.58 12.76 -4.63
CA GLY A 157 -6.00 11.38 -4.91
C GLY A 157 -7.51 11.28 -5.04
N ILE A 158 -8.25 11.74 -4.02
CA ILE A 158 -9.71 11.78 -3.95
C ILE A 158 -10.29 12.49 -5.17
N LYS A 159 -9.81 13.70 -5.51
CA LYS A 159 -10.27 14.44 -6.71
C LYS A 159 -10.06 13.66 -8.02
N ASN A 160 -8.96 12.91 -8.14
CA ASN A 160 -8.72 12.10 -9.32
C ASN A 160 -9.64 10.87 -9.38
N TYR A 161 -9.95 10.25 -8.24
CA TYR A 161 -10.94 9.18 -8.17
C TYR A 161 -12.36 9.69 -8.50
N GLU A 162 -12.77 10.82 -7.93
CA GLU A 162 -14.03 11.48 -8.27
C GLU A 162 -14.10 11.80 -9.77
N LEU A 163 -13.00 12.30 -10.35
CA LEU A 163 -12.92 12.52 -11.80
C LEU A 163 -13.07 11.21 -12.57
N CYS A 164 -12.40 10.13 -12.17
CA CYS A 164 -12.58 8.80 -12.79
C CYS A 164 -14.06 8.39 -12.77
N MET A 165 -14.74 8.49 -11.63
CA MET A 165 -16.15 8.13 -11.49
C MET A 165 -17.08 9.02 -12.31
N SER A 166 -16.76 10.32 -12.44
CA SER A 166 -17.53 11.24 -13.29
C SER A 166 -17.40 10.90 -14.79
N LEU A 167 -16.26 10.34 -15.21
CA LEU A 167 -15.98 9.96 -16.59
C LEU A 167 -16.46 8.54 -16.91
N ASP A 168 -16.46 7.64 -15.92
CA ASP A 168 -16.92 6.25 -16.00
C ASP A 168 -18.09 6.03 -15.06
N THR A 169 -19.28 6.45 -15.49
CA THR A 169 -20.51 6.39 -14.68
C THR A 169 -20.97 4.97 -14.34
N LYS A 170 -20.46 3.95 -15.05
CA LYS A 170 -20.72 2.53 -14.75
C LYS A 170 -19.69 1.95 -13.78
N ASP A 171 -18.68 2.73 -13.43
CA ASP A 171 -17.53 2.34 -12.63
C ASP A 171 -16.90 1.01 -13.07
N SER A 172 -16.74 0.88 -14.38
CA SER A 172 -16.09 -0.23 -15.08
C SER A 172 -14.65 -0.44 -14.60
N PHE A 173 -13.99 0.62 -14.17
CA PHE A 173 -12.63 0.59 -13.61
C PHE A 173 -12.58 0.39 -12.09
N ARG A 174 -13.72 0.25 -11.40
CA ARG A 174 -13.80 0.11 -9.94
C ARG A 174 -13.02 1.19 -9.19
N SER A 175 -13.22 2.43 -9.60
CA SER A 175 -12.63 3.60 -8.94
C SER A 175 -13.29 3.87 -7.60
N ARG A 176 -14.54 3.42 -7.39
CA ARG A 176 -15.25 3.55 -6.10
C ARG A 176 -14.51 2.89 -4.94
N GLU A 177 -13.86 1.76 -5.18
CA GLU A 177 -13.11 1.01 -4.17
C GLU A 177 -11.96 1.85 -3.62
N GLY A 178 -11.08 2.34 -4.50
CA GLY A 178 -9.97 3.21 -4.12
C GLY A 178 -10.41 4.57 -3.55
N LEU A 179 -11.53 5.13 -4.03
CA LEU A 179 -12.12 6.33 -3.43
C LEU A 179 -12.57 6.08 -1.99
N THR A 180 -13.23 4.95 -1.74
CA THR A 180 -13.75 4.59 -0.42
C THR A 180 -12.61 4.41 0.58
N CYS A 181 -11.57 3.68 0.19
CA CYS A 181 -10.33 3.54 0.98
C CYS A 181 -9.73 4.91 1.32
N ALA A 182 -9.53 5.77 0.31
CA ALA A 182 -8.94 7.09 0.53
C ALA A 182 -9.81 8.01 1.42
N LEU A 183 -11.13 7.88 1.37
CA LEU A 183 -12.03 8.62 2.27
C LEU A 183 -11.93 8.13 3.71
N ILE A 184 -11.77 6.81 3.91
CA ILE A 184 -11.60 6.22 5.24
C ILE A 184 -10.28 6.65 5.86
N ASP A 185 -9.18 6.58 5.12
CA ASP A 185 -7.85 7.00 5.60
C ASP A 185 -7.83 8.47 6.05
N GLU A 186 -8.60 9.33 5.39
CA GLU A 186 -8.74 10.75 5.76
C GLU A 186 -9.79 11.02 6.85
N GLY A 187 -10.35 9.99 7.47
CA GLY A 187 -11.38 10.12 8.51
C GLY A 187 -12.74 10.64 7.99
N ARG A 188 -12.98 10.61 6.68
CA ARG A 188 -14.24 11.04 6.03
C ARG A 188 -15.25 9.89 5.98
N GLY A 189 -15.44 9.19 7.11
CA GLY A 189 -16.25 7.97 7.21
C GLY A 189 -17.71 8.14 6.78
N ALA A 190 -18.33 9.29 7.01
CA ALA A 190 -19.70 9.56 6.57
C ALA A 190 -19.86 9.59 5.03
N GLU A 191 -18.86 10.14 4.32
CA GLU A 191 -18.86 10.19 2.86
C GLU A 191 -18.58 8.80 2.28
N ALA A 192 -17.64 8.05 2.87
CA ALA A 192 -17.39 6.65 2.53
C ALA A 192 -18.63 5.78 2.74
N ARG A 193 -19.34 5.94 3.87
CA ARG A 193 -20.59 5.22 4.16
C ARG A 193 -21.65 5.50 3.09
N LYS A 194 -21.84 6.78 2.72
CA LYS A 194 -22.77 7.16 1.65
C LYS A 194 -22.40 6.52 0.32
N LEU A 195 -21.12 6.52 -0.04
CA LEU A 195 -20.65 5.90 -1.27
C LEU A 195 -20.89 4.38 -1.25
N ILE A 196 -20.63 3.69 -0.14
CA ILE A 196 -20.93 2.26 -0.01
C ILE A 196 -22.44 1.98 -0.17
N GLU A 197 -23.31 2.82 0.40
CA GLU A 197 -24.77 2.68 0.25
C GLU A 197 -25.26 2.85 -1.19
N GLU A 198 -24.65 3.74 -1.96
CA GLU A 198 -24.94 3.91 -3.39
C GLU A 198 -24.65 2.63 -4.19
N TYR A 199 -23.74 1.78 -3.69
CA TYR A 199 -23.33 0.50 -4.29
C TYR A 199 -23.65 -0.71 -3.40
N LYS A 200 -24.72 -0.68 -2.60
CA LYS A 200 -25.05 -1.74 -1.62
C LYS A 200 -25.21 -3.17 -2.18
N ASP A 201 -25.59 -3.28 -3.45
CA ASP A 201 -25.80 -4.55 -4.17
C ASP A 201 -24.51 -5.09 -4.82
N ASP A 202 -23.40 -4.38 -4.67
CA ASP A 202 -22.09 -4.77 -5.17
C ASP A 202 -21.50 -5.95 -4.37
N LYS A 203 -20.70 -6.76 -5.07
CA LYS A 203 -19.97 -7.92 -4.52
C LYS A 203 -18.50 -7.62 -4.25
N SER A 204 -18.14 -6.34 -4.16
CA SER A 204 -16.78 -5.92 -3.83
C SER A 204 -16.44 -6.24 -2.38
N ALA A 205 -15.48 -7.14 -2.18
CA ALA A 205 -14.92 -7.42 -0.85
C ALA A 205 -14.28 -6.16 -0.25
N VAL A 206 -13.62 -5.33 -1.07
CA VAL A 206 -13.00 -4.07 -0.63
C VAL A 206 -14.03 -3.16 0.04
N LEU A 207 -15.17 -2.91 -0.61
CA LEU A 207 -16.23 -2.07 -0.03
C LEU A 207 -16.84 -2.70 1.23
N ALA A 208 -16.95 -4.03 1.27
CA ALA A 208 -17.48 -4.73 2.44
C ALA A 208 -16.54 -4.60 3.65
N TYR A 209 -15.23 -4.78 3.50
CA TYR A 209 -14.27 -4.57 4.59
C TYR A 209 -14.12 -3.09 4.96
N CYS A 210 -14.21 -2.17 3.99
CA CYS A 210 -14.34 -0.74 4.27
C CYS A 210 -15.57 -0.44 5.16
N ARG A 211 -16.67 -1.16 4.94
CA ARG A 211 -17.86 -1.03 5.79
C ARG A 211 -17.60 -1.54 7.21
N VAL A 212 -16.90 -2.67 7.35
CA VAL A 212 -16.55 -3.23 8.67
C VAL A 212 -15.79 -2.20 9.51
N ILE A 213 -14.71 -1.62 8.98
CA ILE A 213 -13.91 -0.64 9.76
C ILE A 213 -14.70 0.62 10.08
N ILE A 214 -15.56 1.11 9.18
CA ILE A 214 -16.44 2.26 9.46
C ILE A 214 -17.37 1.96 10.63
N GLU A 215 -18.02 0.79 10.63
CA GLU A 215 -18.96 0.44 11.71
C GLU A 215 -18.24 0.09 13.01
N TYR A 216 -17.04 -0.50 12.94
CA TYR A 216 -16.18 -0.70 14.10
C TYR A 216 -15.81 0.63 14.76
N VAL A 217 -15.34 1.61 13.98
CA VAL A 217 -15.03 2.95 14.49
C VAL A 217 -16.29 3.63 15.05
N SER A 218 -17.44 3.47 14.39
CA SER A 218 -18.72 4.00 14.86
C SER A 218 -19.11 3.44 16.24
N TRP A 219 -18.94 2.13 16.43
CA TRP A 219 -19.29 1.41 17.66
C TRP A 219 -18.27 1.61 18.78
N GLU A 220 -17.01 1.23 18.56
CA GLU A 220 -16.00 1.09 19.62
C GLU A 220 -15.26 2.40 19.90
N VAL A 221 -15.06 3.25 18.87
CA VAL A 221 -14.24 4.47 19.01
C VAL A 221 -15.09 5.72 19.24
N LEU A 222 -16.19 5.86 18.50
CA LEU A 222 -17.04 7.04 18.53
C LEU A 222 -18.33 6.88 19.35
N GLU A 223 -18.70 5.63 19.68
CA GLU A 223 -19.94 5.28 20.39
C GLU A 223 -21.18 5.98 19.79
N GLU A 224 -21.31 5.96 18.46
CA GLU A 224 -22.39 6.65 17.77
C GLU A 224 -23.77 6.06 18.13
N LYS A 225 -24.81 6.88 18.06
CA LYS A 225 -26.16 6.40 18.37
C LYS A 225 -26.63 5.41 17.31
N GLY A 226 -26.83 4.16 17.72
CA GLY A 226 -27.33 3.08 16.86
C GLY A 226 -26.24 2.18 16.28
N SER A 227 -24.97 2.42 16.62
CA SER A 227 -23.89 1.45 16.41
C SER A 227 -23.88 0.42 17.53
N SER A 228 -23.57 -0.83 17.20
CA SER A 228 -23.39 -1.91 18.16
C SER A 228 -22.47 -2.99 17.57
N GLU A 229 -21.91 -3.85 18.42
CA GLU A 229 -21.05 -4.97 17.99
C GLU A 229 -21.76 -5.84 16.94
N GLU A 230 -23.06 -6.09 17.11
CA GLU A 230 -23.86 -6.92 16.20
C GLU A 230 -23.93 -6.31 14.79
N VAL A 231 -23.91 -4.99 14.66
CA VAL A 231 -23.88 -4.30 13.36
C VAL A 231 -22.52 -4.55 12.68
N VAL A 232 -21.43 -4.50 13.44
CA VAL A 232 -20.08 -4.76 12.94
C VAL A 232 -19.92 -6.23 12.55
N GLN A 233 -20.38 -7.16 13.38
CA GLN A 233 -20.38 -8.60 13.09
C GLN A 233 -21.22 -8.93 11.85
N ALA A 234 -22.37 -8.28 11.67
CA ALA A 234 -23.18 -8.46 10.46
C ALA A 234 -22.46 -7.94 9.20
N ALA A 235 -21.76 -6.81 9.30
CA ALA A 235 -20.91 -6.31 8.23
C ALA A 235 -19.73 -7.26 7.95
N LEU A 236 -19.07 -7.77 8.98
CA LEU A 236 -17.96 -8.72 8.85
C LEU A 236 -18.42 -10.02 8.21
N SER A 237 -19.56 -10.57 8.63
CA SER A 237 -20.15 -11.77 8.03
C SER A 237 -20.38 -11.60 6.52
N LYS A 238 -20.86 -10.42 6.08
CA LYS A 238 -21.03 -10.10 4.65
C LYS A 238 -19.68 -10.00 3.94
N ALA A 239 -18.68 -9.36 4.55
CA ALA A 239 -17.34 -9.20 3.97
C ALA A 239 -16.60 -10.54 3.85
N PHE A 240 -16.68 -11.37 4.90
CA PHE A 240 -16.09 -12.69 4.98
C PHE A 240 -16.67 -13.65 3.93
N ALA A 241 -17.98 -13.57 3.68
CA ALA A 241 -18.61 -14.36 2.62
C ALA A 241 -18.14 -13.99 1.19
N LEU A 242 -17.61 -12.76 0.99
CA LEU A 242 -17.07 -12.31 -0.29
C LEU A 242 -15.60 -12.69 -0.44
N ASN A 243 -14.79 -12.45 0.60
CA ASN A 243 -13.40 -12.86 0.64
C ASN A 243 -12.95 -13.11 2.09
N PRO A 244 -12.87 -14.36 2.55
CA PRO A 244 -12.48 -14.67 3.92
C PRO A 244 -10.98 -14.49 4.16
N PHE A 245 -10.15 -14.53 3.11
CA PHE A 245 -8.70 -14.40 3.22
C PHE A 245 -8.27 -13.00 3.67
N VAL A 246 -9.07 -11.96 3.37
CA VAL A 246 -8.79 -10.60 3.83
C VAL A 246 -8.79 -10.54 5.36
N ALA A 247 -9.76 -11.15 6.04
CA ALA A 247 -9.81 -11.18 7.50
C ALA A 247 -8.54 -11.84 8.08
N VAL A 248 -8.13 -12.99 7.52
CA VAL A 248 -6.93 -13.71 7.97
C VAL A 248 -5.67 -12.86 7.82
N VAL A 249 -5.51 -12.20 6.66
CA VAL A 249 -4.35 -11.36 6.39
C VAL A 249 -4.36 -10.09 7.25
N LEU A 250 -5.53 -9.56 7.62
CA LEU A 250 -5.65 -8.44 8.57
C LEU A 250 -5.24 -8.84 9.99
N ALA A 251 -5.80 -9.95 10.50
CA ALA A 251 -5.50 -10.44 11.84
C ALA A 251 -4.02 -10.76 11.99
N TYR A 252 -3.44 -11.49 11.02
CA TYR A 252 -2.06 -11.98 11.10
C TYR A 252 -1.07 -11.14 10.29
N HIS A 253 -1.36 -9.85 10.09
CA HIS A 253 -0.62 -8.98 9.17
C HIS A 253 0.90 -8.95 9.42
N GLU A 254 1.35 -9.12 10.67
CA GLU A 254 2.77 -9.14 11.01
C GLU A 254 3.55 -10.28 10.35
N THR A 255 2.98 -11.49 10.31
CA THR A 255 3.64 -12.64 9.65
C THR A 255 3.45 -12.57 8.14
N PHE A 256 2.28 -12.12 7.68
CA PHE A 256 2.04 -11.91 6.26
C PHE A 256 3.04 -10.89 5.67
N PHE A 257 3.34 -9.77 6.32
CA PHE A 257 4.32 -8.81 5.79
C PHE A 257 5.77 -9.31 5.76
N GLN A 258 6.10 -10.38 6.47
CA GLN A 258 7.40 -11.02 6.38
C GLN A 258 7.54 -11.92 5.14
N VAL A 259 6.42 -12.43 4.62
CA VAL A 259 6.38 -13.43 3.54
C VAL A 259 5.85 -12.85 2.22
N MET A 260 4.94 -11.87 2.28
CA MET A 260 4.31 -11.29 1.11
C MET A 260 5.33 -10.50 0.26
N GLU A 261 5.65 -11.04 -0.90
CA GLU A 261 6.48 -10.41 -1.92
C GLU A 261 5.66 -10.15 -3.21
N TYR A 262 6.15 -9.25 -4.07
CA TYR A 262 5.60 -8.94 -5.40
C TYR A 262 4.14 -8.46 -5.41
N VAL A 263 3.61 -7.95 -4.30
CA VAL A 263 2.23 -7.46 -4.21
C VAL A 263 1.97 -6.31 -5.19
N ASP A 264 3.00 -5.52 -5.51
CA ASP A 264 2.96 -4.44 -6.50
C ASP A 264 2.88 -4.93 -7.96
N GLU A 265 3.17 -6.23 -8.20
CA GLU A 265 3.03 -6.87 -9.51
C GLU A 265 1.63 -7.44 -9.77
N ILE A 266 0.81 -7.60 -8.72
CA ILE A 266 -0.56 -8.11 -8.81
C ILE A 266 -1.41 -7.13 -9.61
N LYS A 267 -1.82 -7.54 -10.82
CA LYS A 267 -2.67 -6.76 -11.71
C LYS A 267 -4.03 -7.41 -11.84
N SER A 268 -5.07 -6.71 -11.40
CA SER A 268 -6.47 -7.15 -11.50
C SER A 268 -6.70 -8.53 -10.88
N PRO A 269 -6.54 -8.66 -9.54
CA PRO A 269 -6.75 -9.94 -8.87
C PRO A 269 -8.17 -10.47 -9.10
N LYS A 270 -8.31 -11.79 -9.00
CA LYS A 270 -9.62 -12.46 -9.08
C LYS A 270 -10.42 -12.13 -7.81
N GLU A 271 -11.71 -11.86 -7.96
CA GLU A 271 -12.59 -11.61 -6.80
C GLU A 271 -12.60 -12.83 -5.87
N GLY A 272 -12.51 -12.59 -4.56
CA GLY A 272 -12.47 -13.63 -3.54
C GLY A 272 -11.15 -14.40 -3.46
N SER A 273 -10.10 -13.94 -4.14
CA SER A 273 -8.80 -14.61 -4.19
C SER A 273 -7.86 -14.15 -3.08
N ILE A 274 -6.79 -14.92 -2.85
CA ILE A 274 -5.72 -14.57 -1.90
C ILE A 274 -4.98 -13.31 -2.38
N GLU A 275 -4.79 -13.15 -3.68
CA GLU A 275 -4.16 -11.96 -4.25
C GLU A 275 -4.99 -10.68 -4.04
N GLU A 276 -6.32 -10.78 -4.07
CA GLU A 276 -7.20 -9.66 -3.71
C GLU A 276 -7.01 -9.28 -2.24
N ALA A 277 -6.87 -10.27 -1.36
CA ALA A 277 -6.59 -10.04 0.06
C ALA A 277 -5.23 -9.37 0.28
N PHE A 278 -4.17 -9.86 -0.36
CA PHE A 278 -2.82 -9.27 -0.27
C PHE A 278 -2.82 -7.82 -0.77
N LEU A 279 -3.48 -7.57 -1.90
CA LEU A 279 -3.55 -6.24 -2.48
C LEU A 279 -4.34 -5.28 -1.57
N TYR A 280 -5.48 -5.71 -1.02
CA TYR A 280 -6.27 -4.89 -0.10
C TYR A 280 -5.48 -4.57 1.18
N VAL A 281 -4.95 -5.59 1.86
CA VAL A 281 -4.29 -5.38 3.16
C VAL A 281 -2.98 -4.59 3.01
N SER A 282 -2.17 -4.87 1.99
CA SER A 282 -0.93 -4.09 1.77
C SER A 282 -1.16 -2.59 1.56
N GLN A 283 -2.32 -2.22 1.00
CA GLN A 283 -2.68 -0.82 0.75
C GLN A 283 -3.39 -0.17 1.93
N ASN A 284 -4.15 -0.95 2.70
CA ASN A 284 -5.10 -0.42 3.68
C ASN A 284 -4.81 -0.84 5.12
N ILE A 285 -3.74 -1.58 5.42
CA ILE A 285 -3.47 -2.03 6.80
C ILE A 285 -3.33 -0.86 7.79
N GLY A 286 -2.89 0.31 7.32
CA GLY A 286 -2.70 1.50 8.14
C GLY A 286 -3.94 1.85 8.96
N VAL A 287 -5.11 1.92 8.34
CA VAL A 287 -6.35 2.24 9.08
C VAL A 287 -6.68 1.18 10.14
N TRP A 288 -6.41 -0.09 9.89
CA TRP A 288 -6.71 -1.17 10.82
C TRP A 288 -5.75 -1.20 12.02
N VAL A 289 -4.47 -0.88 11.80
CA VAL A 289 -3.46 -0.81 12.87
C VAL A 289 -3.60 0.48 13.68
N ASP A 290 -3.91 1.60 13.01
CA ASP A 290 -4.09 2.90 13.67
C ASP A 290 -5.42 2.98 14.44
N THR A 291 -6.41 2.15 14.09
CA THR A 291 -7.67 2.03 14.85
C THR A 291 -7.48 1.05 16.00
N VAL A 292 -7.53 1.59 17.23
CA VAL A 292 -7.35 0.82 18.47
C VAL A 292 -8.27 -0.39 18.51
N GLY A 293 -7.68 -1.59 18.66
CA GLY A 293 -8.44 -2.83 18.84
C GLY A 293 -8.99 -3.46 17.56
N ALA A 294 -8.95 -2.79 16.41
CA ALA A 294 -9.71 -3.22 15.24
C ALA A 294 -9.22 -4.55 14.66
N TYR A 295 -7.90 -4.71 14.47
CA TYR A 295 -7.36 -5.96 13.93
C TYR A 295 -7.40 -7.10 14.96
N GLN A 296 -7.21 -6.83 16.26
CA GLN A 296 -7.36 -7.84 17.31
C GLN A 296 -8.80 -8.31 17.44
N TRP A 297 -9.77 -7.42 17.21
CA TRP A 297 -11.18 -7.81 17.16
C TRP A 297 -11.45 -8.76 15.98
N ILE A 298 -10.87 -8.51 14.80
CA ILE A 298 -10.94 -9.45 13.66
C ILE A 298 -10.30 -10.79 14.01
N GLU A 299 -9.16 -10.80 14.70
CA GLU A 299 -8.50 -12.02 15.18
C GLU A 299 -9.42 -12.85 16.09
N LYS A 300 -10.03 -12.23 17.10
CA LYS A 300 -11.01 -12.88 17.98
C LYS A 300 -12.18 -13.48 17.18
N GLU A 301 -12.75 -12.72 16.24
CA GLU A 301 -13.86 -13.20 15.42
C GLU A 301 -13.45 -14.37 14.49
N LEU A 302 -12.19 -14.40 14.05
CA LEU A 302 -11.64 -15.52 13.28
C LEU A 302 -11.47 -16.78 14.12
N ASP A 303 -11.11 -16.66 15.40
CA ASP A 303 -10.99 -17.81 16.29
C ASP A 303 -12.35 -18.52 16.47
N ASP A 304 -13.44 -17.75 16.49
CA ASP A 304 -14.81 -18.27 16.59
C ASP A 304 -15.30 -18.91 15.28
N VAL A 305 -14.97 -18.33 14.12
CA VAL A 305 -15.43 -18.81 12.79
C VAL A 305 -14.54 -19.91 12.21
N GLY A 306 -13.25 -19.89 12.55
CA GLY A 306 -12.21 -20.77 12.01
C GLY A 306 -11.60 -20.28 10.70
N LEU A 307 -10.36 -20.75 10.44
CA LEU A 307 -9.61 -20.37 9.24
C LEU A 307 -10.21 -20.95 7.95
N PRO A 308 -10.32 -20.15 6.87
CA PRO A 308 -10.76 -20.64 5.58
C PRO A 308 -9.73 -21.62 4.97
N ALA A 309 -10.22 -22.70 4.36
CA ALA A 309 -9.36 -23.63 3.65
C ALA A 309 -8.86 -23.03 2.33
N ALA A 310 -7.59 -22.62 2.30
CA ALA A 310 -6.93 -22.18 1.08
C ALA A 310 -6.68 -23.36 0.14
N THR A 311 -6.94 -23.15 -1.15
CA THR A 311 -6.77 -24.17 -2.20
C THR A 311 -6.31 -23.49 -3.49
N LYS A 312 -5.88 -24.29 -4.47
CA LYS A 312 -5.45 -23.79 -5.79
C LYS A 312 -6.53 -23.03 -6.56
N GLU A 313 -7.81 -23.13 -6.18
CA GLU A 313 -8.91 -22.39 -6.82
C GLU A 313 -8.96 -20.91 -6.41
N HIS A 314 -8.33 -20.59 -5.28
CA HIS A 314 -8.27 -19.26 -4.68
C HIS A 314 -7.07 -18.44 -5.13
N VAL A 315 -6.27 -18.96 -6.05
CA VAL A 315 -5.09 -18.28 -6.60
C VAL A 315 -5.02 -18.42 -8.12
N SER A 316 -4.41 -17.44 -8.74
CA SER A 316 -3.97 -17.45 -10.13
C SER A 316 -2.58 -18.06 -10.30
N ASP A 317 -1.73 -17.97 -9.27
CA ASP A 317 -0.38 -18.53 -9.21
C ASP A 317 -0.18 -19.27 -7.88
N GLU A 318 0.38 -20.49 -7.95
CA GLU A 318 0.65 -21.32 -6.76
C GLU A 318 1.65 -20.66 -5.80
N MET A 319 2.47 -19.71 -6.28
CA MET A 319 3.34 -18.92 -5.43
C MET A 319 2.57 -18.20 -4.31
N TYR A 320 1.43 -17.60 -4.61
CA TYR A 320 0.64 -16.87 -3.60
C TYR A 320 0.00 -17.80 -2.56
N LEU A 321 -0.35 -19.03 -2.97
CA LEU A 321 -0.82 -20.05 -2.05
C LEU A 321 0.30 -20.47 -1.08
N GLY A 322 1.51 -20.70 -1.61
CA GLY A 322 2.67 -21.00 -0.78
C GLY A 322 3.01 -19.89 0.21
N MET A 323 2.92 -18.62 -0.21
CA MET A 323 3.10 -17.47 0.68
C MET A 323 2.05 -17.45 1.80
N TYR A 324 0.78 -17.70 1.46
CA TYR A 324 -0.32 -17.75 2.41
C TYR A 324 -0.15 -18.86 3.44
N GLU A 325 0.14 -20.09 3.00
CA GLU A 325 0.37 -21.23 3.88
C GLU A 325 1.58 -21.00 4.81
N THR A 326 2.67 -20.46 4.26
CA THR A 326 3.88 -20.14 5.03
C THR A 326 3.59 -19.10 6.12
N ALA A 327 2.85 -18.03 5.80
CA ALA A 327 2.51 -16.99 6.77
C ALA A 327 1.60 -17.51 7.90
N ILE A 328 0.69 -18.44 7.60
CA ILE A 328 -0.14 -19.12 8.61
C ILE A 328 0.71 -19.99 9.52
N GLU A 329 1.61 -20.80 8.97
CA GLU A 329 2.47 -21.66 9.80
C GLU A 329 3.39 -20.81 10.68
N MET A 330 3.99 -19.74 10.15
CA MET A 330 4.77 -18.78 10.95
C MET A 330 3.96 -18.16 12.08
N HIS A 331 2.68 -17.82 11.85
CA HIS A 331 1.83 -17.28 12.90
C HIS A 331 1.55 -18.31 14.01
N LYS A 332 1.26 -19.56 13.64
CA LYS A 332 1.08 -20.64 14.62
C LYS A 332 2.33 -20.88 15.46
N GLU A 333 3.50 -20.88 14.82
CA GLU A 333 4.79 -21.00 15.52
C GLU A 333 4.99 -19.84 16.50
N MET A 334 4.73 -18.61 16.07
CA MET A 334 4.85 -17.41 16.91
C MET A 334 3.91 -17.44 18.12
N VAL A 335 2.65 -17.87 17.94
CA VAL A 335 1.68 -18.03 19.04
C VAL A 335 2.12 -19.12 20.01
N ALA A 336 2.55 -20.29 19.51
CA ALA A 336 3.04 -21.38 20.35
C ALA A 336 4.29 -20.99 21.15
N GLU A 337 5.20 -20.22 20.56
CA GLU A 337 6.36 -19.66 21.27
C GLU A 337 5.96 -18.67 22.36
N ALA A 338 4.98 -17.80 22.10
CA ALA A 338 4.45 -16.86 23.08
C ALA A 338 3.78 -17.58 24.27
N GLU A 339 2.93 -18.58 23.99
CA GLU A 339 2.28 -19.40 25.03
C GLU A 339 3.30 -20.17 25.87
N ALA A 340 4.34 -20.74 25.24
CA ALA A 340 5.40 -21.43 25.96
C ALA A 340 6.22 -20.49 26.85
N ALA A 341 6.49 -19.26 26.39
CA ALA A 341 7.18 -18.24 27.17
C ALA A 341 6.34 -17.76 28.36
N GLU A 342 5.02 -17.58 28.18
CA GLU A 342 4.10 -17.23 29.27
C GLU A 342 4.00 -18.35 30.31
N ALA A 343 3.87 -19.61 29.87
CA ALA A 343 3.86 -20.76 30.76
C ALA A 343 5.18 -20.90 31.57
N ALA A 344 6.33 -20.63 30.94
CA ALA A 344 7.62 -20.61 31.63
C ALA A 344 7.71 -19.47 32.66
N ALA A 345 7.24 -18.27 32.31
CA ALA A 345 7.23 -17.13 33.22
C ALA A 345 6.29 -17.34 34.42
N ALA A 346 5.13 -17.98 34.21
CA ALA A 346 4.21 -18.35 35.28
C ALA A 346 4.83 -19.39 36.24
N ALA A 347 5.59 -20.36 35.72
CA ALA A 347 6.26 -21.37 36.52
C ALA A 347 7.44 -20.80 37.36
N GLU A 348 8.14 -19.77 36.87
CA GLU A 348 9.20 -19.09 37.64
C GLU A 348 8.64 -18.11 38.70
N GLY A 349 7.39 -17.67 38.58
CA GLY A 349 6.72 -16.76 39.52
C GLY A 349 6.17 -17.42 40.80
N GLU A 350 6.02 -18.75 40.83
CA GLU A 350 5.48 -19.47 41.99
C GLU A 350 6.55 -19.87 43.05
N ASP A 351 7.85 -19.66 42.78
CA ASP A 351 8.95 -20.14 43.66
C ASP A 351 9.52 -19.05 44.60
N ILE A 352 8.77 -17.96 44.86
CA ILE A 352 9.19 -16.86 45.77
C ILE A 352 8.41 -16.82 47.10
N ASP A 353 7.28 -17.52 47.24
CA ASP A 353 6.48 -17.50 48.48
C ASP A 353 6.78 -18.65 49.45
N ALA A 354 7.93 -19.33 49.32
CA ALA A 354 8.26 -20.50 50.14
C ALA A 354 9.56 -20.41 50.94
N VAL A 355 10.11 -19.23 51.29
CA VAL A 355 11.12 -19.13 52.36
C VAL A 355 11.11 -17.73 53.01
N ASP A 356 10.36 -17.56 54.11
CA ASP A 356 10.88 -16.86 55.30
C ASP A 356 10.04 -17.24 56.52
N GLY A 357 10.20 -18.50 56.93
CA GLY A 357 9.89 -18.95 58.27
C GLY A 357 11.10 -18.73 59.17
N ASP A 358 10.91 -17.92 60.22
CA ASP A 358 11.66 -17.87 61.47
C ASP A 358 13.19 -17.64 61.41
N GLU A 359 13.63 -16.40 61.66
CA GLU A 359 14.70 -16.13 62.65
C GLU A 359 14.80 -14.64 63.04
N PHE A 360 13.76 -14.06 63.67
CA PHE A 360 13.96 -12.84 64.48
C PHE A 360 14.08 -13.24 65.93
N ALA A 361 15.33 -13.56 66.30
CA ALA A 361 15.76 -13.81 67.66
C ALA A 361 15.41 -12.62 68.59
N ASP A 362 15.02 -12.99 69.81
CA ASP A 362 14.82 -12.14 70.97
C ASP A 362 15.88 -11.03 71.07
N PHE A 363 15.44 -9.77 70.97
CA PHE A 363 16.22 -8.62 71.42
C PHE A 363 15.62 -8.15 72.74
N GLU A 364 16.13 -8.69 73.84
CA GLU A 364 15.90 -8.17 75.19
C GLU A 364 16.57 -6.79 75.32
N PRO A 365 15.84 -5.73 75.74
CA PRO A 365 16.45 -4.46 76.09
C PRO A 365 16.92 -4.51 77.55
N ASP A 366 18.14 -5.01 77.78
CA ASP A 366 18.86 -4.81 79.03
C ASP A 366 19.55 -3.44 79.06
N ASP A 367 19.32 -2.73 80.17
CA ASP A 367 20.23 -1.80 80.85
C ASP A 367 20.79 -0.59 80.07
N ILE A 368 20.00 0.50 80.08
CA ILE A 368 20.55 1.86 80.23
C ILE A 368 20.20 2.35 81.63
N ASP A 369 21.16 2.16 82.55
CA ASP A 369 21.28 2.90 83.80
C ASP A 369 22.59 3.70 83.78
N GLY A 370 22.51 4.94 84.28
CA GLY A 370 23.63 5.65 84.89
C GLY A 370 24.42 6.63 84.04
N GLY A 371 24.33 7.91 84.41
CA GLY A 371 25.53 8.77 84.40
C GLY A 371 25.30 10.26 84.18
N ASP A 372 25.22 11.00 85.30
CA ASP A 372 25.38 12.46 85.39
C ASP A 372 26.68 12.96 84.71
N ASP A 373 26.58 14.06 83.95
CA ASP A 373 27.32 15.33 84.12
C ASP A 373 26.89 16.38 83.07
#